data_AF-J1L0J6-F1
#
_entry.id   AF-J1L0J6-F1
#
_cell.length_a   1.000
_cell.length_b   1.000
_cell.length_c   1.000
_cell.angle_alpha   90.00
_cell.angle_beta   90.00
_cell.angle_gamma   90.00
#
_symmetry.space_group_name_H-M   'P 1'
#
loop_
_entity.id
_entity.type
_entity.pdbx_description
1 polymer ?
#
loop_
_entity_poly.entity_id
_entity_poly.type
_entity_poly.pdbx_seq_one_letter_code
_entity_poly.pdbx_strand_id
1 'polypeptide(L)'
;MNATLRLGSDDALYLLIGSMRYRIAAEDLRALLFYGRAVPVTGEGAAIVGHAAVNAAGRAVQVFTPRGPFIVPLVSFRRVVTGEAASAPLFPLVPGGSP
;
A
#
# COMPACT_ATOMS: atom_id res chain seq x y z
N MET A 1 -6.73 -10.01 -11.57
CA MET A 1 -5.87 -8.80 -11.62
C MET A 1 -4.70 -9.02 -10.68
N ASN A 2 -3.46 -9.04 -11.18
CA ASN A 2 -2.29 -9.20 -10.33
C ASN A 2 -1.97 -7.86 -9.65
N ALA A 3 -1.73 -7.89 -8.34
CA ALA A 3 -1.39 -6.72 -7.55
C ALA A 3 -0.31 -7.09 -6.53
N THR A 4 0.81 -6.36 -6.52
CA THR A 4 1.93 -6.60 -5.61
C THR A 4 2.49 -5.30 -5.06
N LEU A 5 3.12 -5.42 -3.90
CA LEU A 5 3.83 -4.38 -3.19
C LEU A 5 5.33 -4.65 -3.26
N ARG A 6 6.16 -3.65 -3.55
CA ARG A 6 7.62 -3.76 -3.60
C ARG A 6 8.31 -2.53 -3.05
N LEU A 7 9.42 -2.70 -2.35
CA LEU A 7 10.32 -1.60 -1.99
C LEU A 7 11.20 -1.27 -3.20
N GLY A 8 11.31 0.01 -3.56
CA GLY A 8 12.23 0.48 -4.59
C GLY A 8 13.60 0.85 -4.02
N SER A 9 14.53 1.14 -4.92
CA SER A 9 15.88 1.61 -4.55
C SER A 9 15.90 3.03 -3.98
N ASP A 10 14.81 3.78 -4.08
CA ASP A 10 14.60 5.10 -3.48
C ASP A 10 13.88 5.03 -2.12
N ASP A 11 13.86 3.84 -1.50
CA ASP A 11 13.14 3.50 -0.25
C ASP A 11 11.63 3.76 -0.28
N ALA A 12 11.10 4.16 -1.44
CA ALA A 12 9.68 4.33 -1.65
C ALA A 12 9.02 2.98 -1.91
N LEU A 13 7.75 2.91 -1.52
CA LEU A 13 6.96 1.71 -1.69
C LEU A 13 6.11 1.80 -2.94
N TYR A 14 6.27 0.83 -3.82
CA TYR A 14 5.56 0.74 -5.09
C TYR A 14 4.44 -0.28 -5.04
N LEU A 15 3.28 0.12 -5.53
CA LEU A 15 2.14 -0.76 -5.75
C LEU A 15 2.01 -1.01 -7.26
N LEU A 16 2.24 -2.25 -7.67
CA LEU A 16 2.19 -2.69 -9.06
C LEU A 16 0.85 -3.40 -9.27
N ILE A 17 -0.10 -2.75 -9.93
CA ILE A 17 -1.48 -3.20 -10.04
C ILE A 17 -1.89 -3.28 -11.52
N GLY A 18 -1.85 -4.48 -12.09
CA GLY A 18 -1.94 -4.66 -13.55
C GLY A 18 -0.78 -3.94 -14.25
N SER A 19 -1.10 -3.03 -15.18
CA SER A 19 -0.11 -2.17 -15.87
C SER A 19 0.17 -0.85 -15.15
N MET A 20 -0.52 -0.57 -14.04
CA MET A 20 -0.40 0.70 -13.32
C MET A 20 0.62 0.61 -12.20
N ARG A 21 1.37 1.69 -12.00
CA ARG A 21 2.34 1.85 -10.91
C ARG A 21 1.93 3.02 -10.03
N TYR A 22 1.79 2.76 -8.73
CA TYR A 22 1.58 3.77 -7.71
C TYR A 22 2.73 3.80 -6.71
N ARG A 23 2.85 4.89 -5.94
CA ARG A 23 3.94 5.13 -4.99
C ARG A 23 3.43 5.70 -3.67
N ILE A 24 3.97 5.19 -2.57
CA ILE A 24 3.96 5.84 -1.25
C ILE A 24 5.39 6.29 -0.96
N ALA A 25 5.57 7.56 -0.59
CA ALA A 25 6.88 8.14 -0.39
C ALA A 25 7.58 7.56 0.86
N ALA A 26 8.90 7.52 0.86
CA ALA A 26 9.67 6.91 1.95
C ALA A 26 9.41 7.63 3.29
N GLU A 27 9.31 8.95 3.25
CA GLU A 27 8.98 9.81 4.39
C GLU A 27 7.61 9.51 5.00
N ASP A 28 6.66 9.07 4.18
CA ASP A 28 5.30 8.74 4.59
C ASP A 28 5.21 7.35 5.24
N LEU A 29 6.08 6.41 4.86
CA LEU A 29 6.06 5.04 5.41
C LEU A 29 6.19 5.03 6.94
N ARG A 30 6.99 5.95 7.49
CA ARG A 30 7.11 6.09 8.95
C ARG A 30 5.79 6.53 9.59
N ALA A 31 5.09 7.48 8.96
CA ALA A 31 3.81 7.96 9.46
C ALA A 31 2.73 6.88 9.46
N LEU A 32 2.72 6.04 8.41
CA LEU A 32 1.82 4.91 8.30
C LEU A 32 2.14 3.81 9.33
N LEU A 33 3.41 3.41 9.45
CA LEU A 33 3.82 2.26 10.27
C LEU A 33 3.79 2.51 11.78
N PHE A 34 4.22 3.70 12.20
CA PHE A 34 4.40 4.00 13.63
C PHE A 34 3.25 4.79 14.21
N TYR A 35 2.65 5.69 13.43
CA TYR A 35 1.56 6.55 13.91
C TYR A 35 0.19 6.11 13.39
N GLY A 36 0.12 5.07 12.54
CA GLY A 36 -1.13 4.61 11.94
C GLY A 36 -1.83 5.68 11.09
N ARG A 37 -1.12 6.73 10.69
CA ARG A 37 -1.70 7.85 9.95
C ARG A 37 -1.97 7.43 8.52
N ALA A 38 -3.08 7.91 7.96
CA ALA A 38 -3.31 7.78 6.54
C ALA A 38 -2.24 8.58 5.77
N VAL A 39 -1.72 8.00 4.70
CA VAL A 39 -0.66 8.58 3.88
C VAL A 39 -1.06 8.61 2.41
N PRO A 40 -0.56 9.59 1.64
CA PRO A 40 -0.93 9.71 0.23
C PRO A 40 -0.40 8.54 -0.59
N VAL A 41 -1.20 8.14 -1.58
CA VAL A 41 -0.78 7.28 -2.69
C VAL A 41 -0.73 8.14 -3.93
N THR A 42 0.42 8.13 -4.59
CA THR A 42 0.69 8.93 -5.79
C THR A 42 0.71 8.04 -7.04
N GLY A 43 0.24 8.58 -8.16
CA GLY A 43 0.34 7.97 -9.49
C GLY A 43 1.53 8.50 -10.27
N GLU A 44 1.56 8.24 -11.57
CA GLU A 44 2.51 8.88 -12.48
C GLU A 44 2.38 10.41 -12.43
N GLY A 45 3.50 11.11 -12.53
CA GLY A 45 3.54 12.58 -12.40
C GLY A 45 3.36 13.10 -10.97
N ALA A 46 3.47 12.24 -9.96
CA ALA A 46 3.41 12.58 -8.53
C ALA A 46 2.06 13.18 -8.04
N ALA A 47 1.00 13.08 -8.83
CA ALA A 47 -0.34 13.46 -8.39
C ALA A 47 -0.85 12.50 -7.32
N ILE A 48 -1.49 13.03 -6.27
CA ILE A 48 -2.19 12.21 -5.27
C ILE A 48 -3.44 11.63 -5.90
N VAL A 49 -3.55 10.30 -5.90
CA VAL A 49 -4.66 9.55 -6.52
C VAL A 49 -5.42 8.67 -5.52
N GLY A 50 -4.98 8.66 -4.27
CA GLY A 50 -5.57 7.85 -3.23
C GLY A 50 -4.79 7.95 -1.92
N HIS A 51 -5.01 6.97 -1.04
CA HIS A 51 -4.36 6.94 0.27
C HIS A 51 -4.19 5.50 0.76
N ALA A 52 -3.26 5.31 1.70
CA ALA A 52 -3.08 4.08 2.45
C ALA A 52 -3.28 4.33 3.94
N ALA A 53 -3.87 3.40 4.66
CA ALA A 53 -4.10 3.48 6.10
C ALA A 53 -4.01 2.09 6.74
N VAL A 54 -3.58 2.03 8.00
CA VAL A 54 -3.72 0.80 8.79
C VAL A 54 -5.20 0.63 9.14
N ASN A 55 -5.74 -0.58 8.98
CA ASN A 55 -7.13 -0.85 9.30
C ASN A 55 -7.38 -0.71 10.82
N ALA A 56 -8.65 -0.57 11.21
CA ALA A 56 -9.05 -0.38 12.60
C ALA A 56 -8.53 -1.48 13.57
N ALA A 57 -8.34 -2.71 13.06
CA ALA A 57 -7.83 -3.83 13.84
C ALA A 57 -6.30 -3.82 14.02
N GLY A 58 -5.56 -2.87 13.42
CA GLY A 58 -4.10 -2.78 13.52
C GLY A 58 -3.36 -3.94 12.85
N ARG A 59 -4.01 -4.67 11.94
CA ARG A 59 -3.52 -5.96 11.41
C ARG A 59 -3.19 -5.93 9.92
N ALA A 60 -3.65 -4.92 9.19
CA ALA A 60 -3.44 -4.81 7.76
C ALA A 60 -3.35 -3.35 7.30
N VAL A 61 -2.67 -3.12 6.19
CA VAL A 61 -2.71 -1.85 5.47
C VAL A 61 -3.74 -1.97 4.36
N GLN A 62 -4.71 -1.04 4.35
CA GLN A 62 -5.65 -0.84 3.27
C GLN A 62 -5.10 0.26 2.35
N VAL A 63 -5.20 0.05 1.05
CA VAL A 63 -4.72 1.01 0.04
C VAL A 63 -5.85 1.28 -0.95
N PHE A 64 -6.22 2.55 -1.06
CA PHE A 64 -7.24 3.03 -1.98
C PHE A 64 -6.56 3.65 -3.20
N THR A 65 -6.92 3.17 -4.38
CA THR A 65 -6.37 3.63 -5.67
C THR A 65 -7.49 3.80 -6.70
N PRO A 66 -7.25 4.46 -7.84
CA PRO A 66 -8.21 4.50 -8.95
C PRO A 66 -8.56 3.11 -9.52
N ARG A 67 -7.77 2.08 -9.23
CA ARG A 67 -8.03 0.69 -9.64
C ARG A 67 -8.85 -0.10 -8.61
N GLY A 68 -9.24 0.54 -7.51
CA GLY A 68 -10.00 -0.04 -6.43
C GLY A 68 -9.21 -0.12 -5.11
N PRO A 69 -9.88 -0.57 -4.04
CA PRO A 69 -9.27 -0.81 -2.75
C PRO A 69 -8.56 -2.17 -2.69
N PHE A 70 -7.43 -2.19 -2.01
CA PHE A 70 -6.60 -3.37 -1.77
C PHE A 70 -6.22 -3.48 -0.29
N ILE A 71 -5.79 -4.67 0.13
CA ILE A 71 -5.33 -4.93 1.48
C ILE A 71 -4.07 -5.81 1.47
N VAL A 72 -3.17 -5.59 2.43
CA VAL A 72 -2.00 -6.44 2.70
C VAL A 72 -1.83 -6.61 4.21
N PRO A 73 -1.54 -7.82 4.73
CA PRO A 73 -1.24 -8.01 6.14
C PRO A 73 -0.09 -7.11 6.61
N LEU A 74 -0.21 -6.51 7.79
CA LEU A 74 0.78 -5.58 8.34
C LEU A 74 2.17 -6.24 8.48
N VAL A 75 2.21 -7.53 8.82
CA VAL A 75 3.46 -8.30 8.87
C VAL A 75 4.14 -8.38 7.50
N SER A 76 3.40 -8.69 6.44
CA SER A 76 3.94 -8.76 5.08
C SER A 76 4.38 -7.38 4.60
N PHE A 77 3.59 -6.34 4.88
CA PHE A 77 3.93 -4.96 4.59
C PHE A 77 5.25 -4.56 5.26
N ARG A 78 5.40 -4.84 6.57
CA ARG A 78 6.61 -4.56 7.35
C ARG A 78 7.84 -5.23 6.77
N ARG A 79 7.74 -6.52 6.40
CA ARG A 79 8.87 -7.23 5.80
C ARG A 79 9.31 -6.63 4.47
N VAL A 80 8.38 -6.09 3.66
CA VAL A 80 8.75 -5.43 2.41
C VAL A 80 9.43 -4.08 2.68
N VAL A 81 8.84 -3.24 3.52
CA VAL A 81 9.40 -1.90 3.83
C VAL A 81 10.72 -1.95 4.62
N THR A 82 11.01 -3.04 5.32
CA THR A 82 12.31 -3.27 5.98
C THR A 82 13.32 -4.01 5.10
N GLY A 83 12.94 -4.39 3.87
CA GLY A 83 13.81 -5.12 2.95
C GLY A 83 13.97 -6.62 3.26
N GLU A 84 13.31 -7.15 4.28
CA GLU A 84 13.30 -8.59 4.60
C GLU A 84 12.55 -9.45 3.57
N ALA A 85 11.68 -8.83 2.76
CA ALA A 85 10.95 -9.48 1.68
C ALA A 85 11.01 -8.62 0.41
N ALA A 86 11.32 -9.26 -0.73
CA ALA A 86 11.40 -8.56 -2.01
C ALA A 86 10.05 -8.02 -2.50
N SER A 87 8.95 -8.67 -2.11
CA SER A 87 7.58 -8.27 -2.45
C SER A 87 6.53 -8.91 -1.54
N ALA A 88 5.30 -8.40 -1.58
CA ALA A 88 4.13 -9.02 -0.97
C ALA A 88 2.90 -8.88 -1.90
N PRO A 89 1.96 -9.85 -1.89
CA PRO A 89 0.72 -9.72 -2.64
C PRO A 89 -0.18 -8.63 -2.05
N LEU A 90 -0.89 -7.92 -2.92
CA LEU A 90 -2.02 -7.06 -2.58
C LEU A 90 -3.32 -7.79 -2.93
N PHE A 91 -4.20 -7.95 -1.95
CA PHE A 91 -5.48 -8.61 -2.15
C PHE A 91 -6.55 -7.57 -2.47
N PRO A 92 -7.37 -7.74 -3.51
CA PRO A 92 -8.47 -6.83 -3.78
C PRO A 92 -9.48 -6.91 -2.64
N LEU A 93 -9.90 -5.76 -2.12
CA LEU A 93 -11.08 -5.68 -1.26
C LEU A 93 -12.30 -5.67 -2.17
N VAL A 94 -12.92 -6.83 -2.36
CA VAL A 94 -14.18 -6.93 -3.11
C VAL A 94 -15.25 -6.15 -2.33
N PRO A 95 -16.04 -5.27 -2.97
CA PRO A 95 -17.23 -4.72 -2.33
C PRO A 95 -18.18 -5.88 -2.08
N GLY A 96 -18.21 -6.39 -0.85
CA GLY A 96 -18.96 -7.58 -0.49
C GLY A 96 -19.66 -7.36 0.85
N GLY A 97 -20.90 -6.85 0.76
CA GLY A 97 -21.86 -6.78 1.85
C GLY A 97 -21.56 -5.72 2.91
N SER A 98 -22.48 -4.77 3.05
CA SER A 98 -22.81 -4.31 4.40
C SER A 98 -23.03 -5.55 5.29
N PRO A 99 -22.67 -5.51 6.59
CA PRO A 99 -23.25 -6.48 7.52
C PRO A 99 -24.77 -6.53 7.38
#